data_AF-A0A9W6LKY5-F1
#
_entry.id   AF-A0A9W6LKY5-F1
#
_cell.length_a   1.000
_cell.length_b   1.000
_cell.length_c   1.000
_cell.angle_alpha   90.00
_cell.angle_beta   90.00
_cell.angle_gamma   90.00
#
_symmetry.space_group_name_H-M   'P 1'
#
loop_
_entity.id
_entity.type
_entity.pdbx_description
1 polymer ?
#
loop_
_entity_poly.entity_id
_entity_poly.type
_entity_poly.pdbx_seq_one_letter_code
_entity_poly.pdbx_strand_id
1 'polypeptide(L)'
;MGKNREFYDKRDHSKAIAKYYDLLDRYNGTNAKSIKNQLTRLIRKDPYFLDSYLLLYEVLRDEEAFEEAEKVLDEAYKKALEMITDKNGKWPNVLEWGWLENRHIIRTILNKAISLWESNQIDDALNLFRNLLRTNPNDNIGARYYILAITMKISLSEFEKRFDRGGFYDNELPQWFEKNYKKFPDEFGWWEKAIKYE
;
A
#
# COMPACT_ATOMS: atom_id res chain seq x y z
N MET A 1 -28.16 4.27 12.62
CA MET A 1 -26.70 4.37 12.41
C MET A 1 -26.14 2.97 12.41
N GLY A 2 -25.71 2.46 11.25
CA GLY A 2 -25.08 1.13 11.18
C GLY A 2 -23.78 1.14 11.98
N LYS A 3 -23.50 0.07 12.73
CA LYS A 3 -22.24 -0.08 13.47
C LYS A 3 -21.06 0.17 12.51
N ASN A 4 -20.12 1.03 12.89
CA ASN A 4 -18.85 1.18 12.18
C ASN A 4 -18.18 -0.20 12.11
N ARG A 5 -17.96 -0.70 10.89
CA ARG A 5 -17.27 -1.97 10.67
C ARG A 5 -15.78 -1.72 10.71
N GLU A 6 -15.15 -2.06 11.81
CA GLU A 6 -13.69 -2.12 11.91
C GLU A 6 -13.19 -3.48 11.41
N PHE A 7 -12.09 -3.46 10.66
CA PHE A 7 -11.41 -4.66 10.21
C PHE A 7 -10.10 -4.85 10.97
N TYR A 8 -9.88 -6.09 11.38
CA TYR A 8 -8.64 -6.57 11.98
C TYR A 8 -8.38 -7.99 11.46
N ASP A 9 -7.20 -8.24 10.92
CA ASP A 9 -6.80 -9.56 10.46
C ASP A 9 -6.51 -10.49 11.66
N LYS A 10 -7.34 -11.53 11.82
CA LYS A 10 -7.28 -12.48 12.94
C LYS A 10 -6.43 -13.72 12.65
N ARG A 11 -5.86 -13.82 11.45
CA ARG A 11 -5.07 -14.98 11.03
C ARG A 11 -3.72 -14.97 11.74
N ASP A 12 -3.25 -16.14 12.14
CA ASP A 12 -1.90 -16.29 12.69
C ASP A 12 -0.89 -16.43 11.55
N HIS A 13 -0.18 -15.33 11.28
CA HIS A 13 0.89 -15.25 10.29
C HIS A 13 2.28 -15.35 10.91
N SER A 14 2.42 -15.62 12.21
CA SER A 14 3.68 -15.53 12.96
C SER A 14 4.85 -16.28 12.31
N LYS A 15 4.61 -17.52 11.86
CA LYS A 15 5.63 -18.33 11.16
C LYS A 15 5.99 -17.76 9.80
N ALA A 16 5.00 -17.22 9.08
CA ALA A 16 5.22 -16.63 7.77
C ALA A 16 6.00 -15.30 7.89
N ILE A 17 5.63 -14.46 8.86
CA ILE A 17 6.30 -13.22 9.22
C ILE A 17 7.78 -13.47 9.54
N ALA A 18 8.08 -14.43 10.42
CA ALA A 18 9.46 -14.74 10.78
C ALA A 18 10.28 -15.18 9.55
N LYS A 19 9.69 -16.00 8.68
CA LYS A 19 10.38 -16.44 7.46
C LYS A 19 10.53 -15.33 6.42
N TYR A 20 9.56 -14.43 6.35
CA TYR A 20 9.58 -13.26 5.47
C TYR A 20 10.72 -12.31 5.83
N TYR A 21 10.87 -11.94 7.10
CA TYR A 21 11.97 -11.07 7.52
C TYR A 21 13.35 -11.70 7.26
N ASP A 22 13.50 -13.01 7.50
CA ASP A 22 14.71 -13.75 7.10
C ASP A 22 14.97 -13.73 5.58
N LEU A 23 13.92 -13.67 4.74
CA LEU A 23 14.08 -13.56 3.29
C LEU A 23 14.44 -12.14 2.86
N LEU A 24 13.78 -11.15 3.45
CA LEU A 24 14.02 -9.73 3.21
C LEU A 24 15.46 -9.36 3.53
N ASP A 25 15.95 -9.72 4.72
CA ASP A 25 17.32 -9.42 5.17
C ASP A 25 18.39 -10.10 4.31
N ARG A 26 18.07 -11.25 3.71
CA ARG A 26 19.01 -12.00 2.85
C ARG A 26 18.99 -11.53 1.41
N TYR A 27 17.95 -10.86 0.94
CA TYR A 27 17.87 -10.45 -0.45
C TYR A 27 18.93 -9.38 -0.75
N ASN A 28 19.70 -9.58 -1.82
CA ASN A 28 20.80 -8.68 -2.20
C ASN A 28 20.93 -8.52 -3.72
N GLY A 29 19.87 -8.80 -4.48
CA GLY A 29 19.86 -8.83 -5.95
C GLY A 29 20.50 -10.07 -6.55
N THR A 30 21.69 -10.48 -6.09
CA THR A 30 22.43 -11.61 -6.70
C THR A 30 21.82 -12.99 -6.43
N ASN A 31 21.00 -13.10 -5.39
CA ASN A 31 20.36 -14.36 -4.97
C ASN A 31 18.86 -14.46 -5.34
N ALA A 32 18.39 -13.61 -6.27
CA ALA A 32 16.98 -13.50 -6.67
C ALA A 32 16.31 -14.86 -6.95
N LYS A 33 16.94 -15.75 -7.73
CA LYS A 33 16.41 -17.11 -7.99
C LYS A 33 16.09 -17.91 -6.72
N SER A 34 16.96 -17.84 -5.71
CA SER A 34 16.76 -18.55 -4.44
C SER A 34 15.67 -17.89 -3.59
N ILE A 35 15.62 -16.56 -3.59
CA ILE A 35 14.60 -15.78 -2.87
C ILE A 35 13.21 -16.02 -3.47
N LYS A 36 13.04 -15.90 -4.80
CA LYS A 36 11.77 -16.22 -5.49
C LYS A 36 11.27 -17.62 -5.16
N ASN A 37 12.13 -18.64 -5.22
CA ASN A 37 11.74 -20.01 -4.89
C ASN A 37 11.24 -20.17 -3.45
N GLN A 38 11.85 -19.46 -2.49
CA GLN A 38 11.44 -19.50 -1.09
C GLN A 38 10.15 -18.70 -0.86
N LEU A 39 9.99 -17.55 -1.52
CA LEU A 39 8.77 -16.75 -1.48
C LEU A 39 7.58 -17.50 -2.06
N THR A 40 7.74 -18.14 -3.22
CA THR A 40 6.69 -19.00 -3.80
C THR A 40 6.28 -20.13 -2.86
N ARG A 41 7.24 -20.72 -2.11
CA ARG A 41 6.92 -21.73 -1.08
C ARG A 41 6.22 -21.11 0.13
N LEU A 42 6.59 -19.89 0.52
CA LEU A 42 5.99 -19.17 1.63
C LEU A 42 4.53 -18.81 1.31
N ILE A 43 4.29 -18.23 0.14
CA ILE A 43 2.96 -17.93 -0.42
C ILE A 43 2.06 -19.17 -0.43
N ARG A 44 2.58 -20.33 -0.86
CA ARG A 44 1.80 -21.58 -0.84
C ARG A 44 1.44 -22.04 0.58
N LYS A 45 2.26 -21.76 1.57
CA LYS A 45 2.01 -22.15 2.97
C LYS A 45 1.06 -21.19 3.67
N ASP A 46 1.18 -19.90 3.36
CA ASP A 46 0.37 -18.84 3.94
C ASP A 46 -0.07 -17.84 2.86
N PRO A 47 -1.11 -18.18 2.08
CA PRO A 47 -1.51 -17.39 0.93
C PRO A 47 -2.14 -16.05 1.29
N TYR A 48 -2.50 -15.82 2.56
CA TYR A 48 -3.10 -14.56 3.00
C TYR A 48 -2.12 -13.65 3.74
N PHE A 49 -0.84 -14.04 3.87
CA PHE A 49 0.21 -13.14 4.34
C PHE A 49 0.84 -12.37 3.15
N LEU A 50 0.37 -11.16 2.92
CA LEU A 50 0.56 -10.47 1.63
C LEU A 50 1.93 -9.83 1.44
N ASP A 51 2.72 -9.60 2.50
CA ASP A 51 4.08 -9.08 2.32
C ASP A 51 4.99 -10.06 1.56
N SER A 52 4.71 -11.37 1.64
CA SER A 52 5.43 -12.37 0.85
C SER A 52 5.24 -12.18 -0.66
N TYR A 53 4.10 -11.66 -1.07
CA TYR A 53 3.85 -11.27 -2.45
C TYR A 53 4.55 -9.96 -2.80
N LEU A 54 4.57 -8.98 -1.88
CA LEU A 54 5.23 -7.69 -2.11
C LEU A 54 6.73 -7.84 -2.33
N LEU A 55 7.42 -8.65 -1.51
CA LEU A 55 8.84 -8.91 -1.75
C LEU A 55 9.07 -9.68 -3.07
N LEU A 56 8.15 -10.58 -3.45
CA LEU A 56 8.26 -11.28 -4.74
C LEU A 56 8.06 -10.30 -5.90
N TYR A 57 7.12 -9.38 -5.79
CA TYR A 57 6.89 -8.29 -6.73
C TYR A 57 8.16 -7.43 -6.88
N GLU A 58 8.77 -6.98 -5.78
CA GLU A 58 10.01 -6.20 -5.80
C GLU A 58 11.16 -6.95 -6.48
N VAL A 59 11.38 -8.22 -6.12
CA VAL A 59 12.43 -9.04 -6.74
C VAL A 59 12.21 -9.21 -8.25
N LEU A 60 10.96 -9.33 -8.70
CA LEU A 60 10.63 -9.41 -10.13
C LEU A 60 10.85 -8.07 -10.84
N ARG A 61 10.49 -6.95 -10.19
CA ARG A 61 10.77 -5.60 -10.71
C ARG A 61 12.28 -5.36 -10.89
N ASP A 62 13.09 -5.77 -9.93
CA ASP A 62 14.55 -5.66 -9.98
C ASP A 62 15.18 -6.48 -11.12
N GLU A 63 14.54 -7.58 -11.51
CA GLU A 63 14.93 -8.41 -12.67
C GLU A 63 14.29 -7.92 -13.99
N GLU A 64 13.64 -6.76 -14.00
CA GLU A 64 12.90 -6.19 -15.14
C GLU A 64 11.76 -7.10 -15.67
N ALA A 65 11.30 -8.04 -14.85
CA ALA A 65 10.22 -8.98 -15.11
C ALA A 65 8.83 -8.35 -14.83
N PHE A 66 8.56 -7.19 -15.45
CA PHE A 66 7.42 -6.32 -15.11
C PHE A 66 6.05 -7.01 -15.25
N GLU A 67 5.81 -7.77 -16.31
CA GLU A 67 4.52 -8.45 -16.51
C GLU A 67 4.25 -9.49 -15.41
N GLU A 68 5.28 -10.21 -14.98
CA GLU A 68 5.17 -11.21 -13.91
C GLU A 68 5.04 -10.55 -12.54
N ALA A 69 5.74 -9.43 -12.34
CA ALA A 69 5.60 -8.61 -11.14
C ALA A 69 4.14 -8.16 -10.99
N GLU A 70 3.54 -7.56 -12.03
CA GLU A 70 2.15 -7.08 -11.98
C GLU A 70 1.16 -8.22 -11.70
N LYS A 71 1.37 -9.42 -12.26
CA LYS A 71 0.54 -10.59 -11.94
C LYS A 71 0.58 -10.97 -10.46
N VAL A 72 1.77 -10.91 -9.85
CA VAL A 72 1.95 -11.19 -8.41
C VAL A 72 1.25 -10.13 -7.56
N LEU A 73 1.40 -8.84 -7.92
CA LEU A 73 0.75 -7.74 -7.22
C LEU A 73 -0.78 -7.79 -7.35
N ASP A 74 -1.30 -8.13 -8.53
CA ASP A 74 -2.73 -8.32 -8.78
C ASP A 74 -3.32 -9.46 -7.96
N GLU A 75 -2.60 -10.58 -7.84
CA GLU A 75 -3.03 -11.69 -6.99
C GLU A 75 -3.10 -11.25 -5.51
N ALA A 76 -2.06 -10.55 -5.03
CA ALA A 76 -2.02 -10.04 -3.66
C ALA A 76 -3.16 -9.04 -3.40
N TYR A 77 -3.39 -8.12 -4.32
CA TYR A 77 -4.45 -7.12 -4.23
C TYR A 77 -5.85 -7.77 -4.23
N LYS A 78 -6.08 -8.77 -5.08
CA LYS A 78 -7.33 -9.54 -5.06
C LYS A 78 -7.56 -10.17 -3.69
N LYS A 79 -6.52 -10.75 -3.09
CA LYS A 79 -6.61 -11.33 -1.73
C LYS A 79 -6.84 -10.26 -0.66
N ALA A 80 -6.18 -9.11 -0.76
CA ALA A 80 -6.43 -7.99 0.14
C ALA A 80 -7.92 -7.60 0.13
N LEU A 81 -8.53 -7.49 -1.05
CA LEU A 81 -9.96 -7.22 -1.19
C LEU A 81 -10.84 -8.34 -0.62
N GLU A 82 -10.51 -9.61 -0.89
CA GLU A 82 -11.20 -10.78 -0.30
C GLU A 82 -11.18 -10.74 1.24
N MET A 83 -10.10 -10.23 1.83
CA MET A 83 -9.97 -10.12 3.28
C MET A 83 -10.84 -9.00 3.85
N ILE A 84 -10.78 -7.80 3.26
CA ILE A 84 -11.36 -6.61 3.92
C ILE A 84 -12.81 -6.34 3.51
N THR A 85 -13.25 -6.77 2.34
CA THR A 85 -14.59 -6.43 1.85
C THR A 85 -15.68 -7.32 2.43
N ASP A 86 -16.90 -6.78 2.55
CA ASP A 86 -18.07 -7.60 2.88
C ASP A 86 -18.62 -8.33 1.64
N LYS A 87 -19.70 -9.10 1.82
CA LYS A 87 -20.37 -9.84 0.72
C LYS A 87 -20.84 -8.98 -0.46
N ASN A 88 -20.92 -7.66 -0.29
CA ASN A 88 -21.31 -6.71 -1.33
C ASN A 88 -20.09 -5.95 -1.90
N GLY A 89 -18.87 -6.35 -1.55
CA GLY A 89 -17.64 -5.68 -1.98
C GLY A 89 -17.35 -4.36 -1.23
N LYS A 90 -18.06 -4.07 -0.13
CA LYS A 90 -17.88 -2.81 0.58
C LYS A 90 -16.69 -2.88 1.52
N TRP A 91 -15.84 -1.85 1.52
CA TRP A 91 -14.71 -1.70 2.45
C TRP A 91 -15.15 -1.51 3.91
N PRO A 92 -14.28 -1.76 4.89
CA PRO A 92 -14.59 -1.44 6.28
C PRO A 92 -14.70 0.08 6.45
N ASN A 93 -15.27 0.50 7.57
CA ASN A 93 -15.22 1.89 8.00
C ASN A 93 -13.83 2.25 8.53
N VAL A 94 -13.18 1.29 9.21
CA VAL A 94 -11.86 1.46 9.82
C VAL A 94 -10.95 0.31 9.39
N LEU A 95 -9.80 0.67 8.84
CA LEU A 95 -8.68 -0.23 8.49
C LEU A 95 -7.41 0.41 9.06
N GLU A 96 -7.29 0.32 10.39
CA GLU A 96 -6.33 1.07 11.18
C GLU A 96 -4.89 0.52 10.99
N TRP A 97 -3.92 1.42 10.81
CA TRP A 97 -2.50 1.07 10.65
C TRP A 97 -1.83 0.66 11.96
N GLY A 98 -2.38 1.16 13.09
CA GLY A 98 -1.95 0.78 14.44
C GLY A 98 -1.99 -0.73 14.69
N TRP A 99 -2.93 -1.45 14.06
CA TRP A 99 -2.97 -2.91 14.06
C TRP A 99 -1.90 -3.47 13.14
N LEU A 100 -0.85 -4.08 13.70
CA LEU A 100 0.28 -4.64 12.93
C LEU A 100 -0.20 -5.65 11.88
N GLU A 101 -1.22 -6.41 12.23
CA GLU A 101 -1.85 -7.46 11.43
C GLU A 101 -2.56 -6.90 10.18
N ASN A 102 -2.92 -5.61 10.17
CA ASN A 102 -3.49 -4.97 8.98
C ASN A 102 -2.43 -4.45 8.01
N ARG A 103 -1.17 -4.28 8.45
CA ARG A 103 -0.16 -3.54 7.67
C ARG A 103 0.17 -4.19 6.33
N HIS A 104 0.25 -5.52 6.29
CA HIS A 104 0.52 -6.25 5.04
C HIS A 104 -0.57 -5.99 3.99
N ILE A 105 -1.84 -5.94 4.42
CA ILE A 105 -2.99 -5.60 3.56
C ILE A 105 -2.92 -4.15 3.08
N ILE A 106 -2.69 -3.20 3.99
CA ILE A 106 -2.63 -1.77 3.67
C ILE A 106 -1.48 -1.50 2.69
N ARG A 107 -0.30 -2.09 2.92
CA ARG A 107 0.85 -1.98 2.01
C ARG A 107 0.56 -2.57 0.63
N THR A 108 -0.14 -3.69 0.55
CA THR A 108 -0.53 -4.28 -0.74
C THR A 108 -1.43 -3.36 -1.54
N ILE A 109 -2.44 -2.78 -0.91
CA ILE A 109 -3.35 -1.84 -1.56
C ILE A 109 -2.61 -0.57 -1.99
N LEU A 110 -1.71 -0.05 -1.16
CA LEU A 110 -0.88 1.11 -1.52
C LEU A 110 -0.03 0.82 -2.76
N ASN A 111 0.70 -0.30 -2.77
CA ASN A 111 1.54 -0.69 -3.91
C ASN A 111 0.70 -0.86 -5.17
N LYS A 112 -0.52 -1.41 -5.07
CA LYS A 112 -1.42 -1.49 -6.22
C LYS A 112 -1.84 -0.10 -6.72
N ALA A 113 -2.15 0.82 -5.83
CA ALA A 113 -2.49 2.20 -6.20
C ALA A 113 -1.32 2.92 -6.89
N ILE A 114 -0.08 2.69 -6.41
CA ILE A 114 1.14 3.22 -7.03
C ILE A 114 1.35 2.61 -8.43
N SER A 115 1.22 1.29 -8.60
CA SER A 115 1.33 0.62 -9.91
C SER A 115 0.28 1.13 -10.92
N LEU A 116 -0.96 1.39 -10.47
CA LEU A 116 -2.01 2.00 -11.30
C LEU A 116 -1.63 3.42 -11.73
N TRP A 117 -1.08 4.22 -10.81
CA TRP A 117 -0.62 5.57 -11.13
C TRP A 117 0.54 5.56 -12.13
N GLU A 118 1.52 4.66 -11.93
CA GLU A 118 2.62 4.43 -12.87
C GLU A 118 2.12 4.07 -14.26
N SER A 119 1.05 3.26 -14.34
CA SER A 119 0.38 2.84 -15.57
C SER A 119 -0.62 3.88 -16.12
N ASN A 120 -0.62 5.11 -15.58
CA ASN A 120 -1.50 6.20 -15.97
C ASN A 120 -3.02 5.90 -15.81
N GLN A 121 -3.38 4.93 -14.97
CA GLN A 121 -4.76 4.64 -14.56
C GLN A 121 -5.14 5.53 -13.37
N ILE A 122 -5.21 6.84 -13.62
CA ILE A 122 -5.28 7.89 -12.60
C ILE A 122 -6.51 7.76 -11.69
N ASP A 123 -7.69 7.53 -12.27
CA ASP A 123 -8.93 7.47 -11.50
C ASP A 123 -8.95 6.27 -10.55
N ASP A 124 -8.47 5.11 -11.01
CA ASP A 124 -8.40 3.90 -10.20
C ASP A 124 -7.37 4.03 -9.06
N ALA A 125 -6.22 4.64 -9.35
CA ALA A 125 -5.21 4.96 -8.34
C ALA A 125 -5.78 5.88 -7.26
N LEU A 126 -6.42 6.99 -7.66
CA LEU A 126 -7.06 7.93 -6.72
C LEU A 126 -8.15 7.25 -5.88
N ASN A 127 -8.97 6.40 -6.49
CA ASN A 127 -10.01 5.67 -5.77
C ASN A 127 -9.41 4.80 -4.64
N LEU A 128 -8.28 4.14 -4.89
CA LEU A 128 -7.60 3.36 -3.86
C LEU A 128 -6.96 4.23 -2.79
N PHE A 129 -6.22 5.27 -3.17
CA PHE A 129 -5.60 6.18 -2.19
C PHE A 129 -6.65 6.84 -1.29
N ARG A 130 -7.77 7.32 -1.87
CA ARG A 130 -8.89 7.91 -1.12
C ARG A 130 -9.54 6.91 -0.19
N ASN A 131 -9.71 5.65 -0.61
CA ASN A 131 -10.25 4.62 0.25
C ASN A 131 -9.33 4.34 1.44
N LEU A 132 -8.01 4.21 1.21
CA LEU A 132 -7.02 4.08 2.28
C LEU A 132 -7.11 5.24 3.28
N LEU A 133 -7.08 6.48 2.78
CA LEU A 133 -7.18 7.70 3.60
C LEU A 133 -8.48 7.76 4.40
N ARG A 134 -9.61 7.37 3.80
CA ARG A 134 -10.92 7.35 4.45
C ARG A 134 -11.00 6.31 5.57
N THR A 135 -10.36 5.15 5.41
CA THR A 135 -10.37 4.08 6.40
C THR A 135 -9.33 4.23 7.51
N ASN A 136 -8.34 5.11 7.31
CA ASN A 136 -7.35 5.51 8.31
C ASN A 136 -6.98 7.00 8.13
N PRO A 137 -7.76 7.94 8.71
CA PRO A 137 -7.51 9.38 8.56
C PRO A 137 -6.17 9.86 9.11
N ASN A 138 -5.59 9.18 10.11
CA ASN A 138 -4.23 9.45 10.59
C ASN A 138 -3.18 9.26 9.48
N ASP A 139 -3.50 8.47 8.47
CA ASP A 139 -2.75 8.29 7.24
C ASP A 139 -1.26 8.02 7.49
N ASN A 140 -0.99 7.08 8.39
CA ASN A 140 0.38 6.66 8.69
C ASN A 140 1.09 6.07 7.46
N ILE A 141 0.33 5.58 6.47
CA ILE A 141 0.85 5.05 5.22
C ILE A 141 1.24 6.15 4.22
N GLY A 142 0.70 7.37 4.36
CA GLY A 142 1.03 8.51 3.51
C GLY A 142 0.24 8.59 2.20
N ALA A 143 -0.95 8.00 2.12
CA ALA A 143 -1.82 8.05 0.94
C ALA A 143 -2.17 9.50 0.52
N ARG A 144 -2.27 10.44 1.47
CA ARG A 144 -2.56 11.86 1.21
C ARG A 144 -1.52 12.53 0.30
N TYR A 145 -0.26 12.11 0.38
CA TYR A 145 0.81 12.68 -0.43
C TYR A 145 0.62 12.35 -1.91
N TYR A 146 0.28 11.09 -2.20
CA TYR A 146 -0.03 10.63 -3.55
C TYR A 146 -1.29 11.29 -4.12
N ILE A 147 -2.34 11.43 -3.30
CA ILE A 147 -3.56 12.15 -3.70
C ILE A 147 -3.23 13.59 -4.10
N LEU A 148 -2.45 14.30 -3.28
CA LEU A 148 -2.07 15.68 -3.58
C LEU A 148 -1.22 15.77 -4.86
N ALA A 149 -0.28 14.86 -5.05
CA ALA A 149 0.59 14.84 -6.22
C ALA A 149 -0.22 14.68 -7.50
N ILE A 150 -1.14 13.71 -7.54
CA ILE A 150 -2.04 13.48 -8.66
C ILE A 150 -2.94 14.71 -8.89
N THR A 151 -3.51 15.28 -7.83
CA THR A 151 -4.39 16.46 -7.92
C THR A 151 -3.63 17.68 -8.49
N MET A 152 -2.34 17.79 -8.19
CA MET A 152 -1.45 18.81 -8.74
C MET A 152 -0.89 18.46 -10.13
N LYS A 153 -1.32 17.34 -10.73
CA LYS A 153 -0.84 16.83 -12.03
C LYS A 153 0.66 16.55 -12.07
N ILE A 154 1.24 16.21 -10.92
CA ILE A 154 2.61 15.70 -10.83
C ILE A 154 2.57 14.23 -11.27
N SER A 155 3.54 13.78 -12.06
CA SER A 155 3.65 12.36 -12.42
C SER A 155 4.35 11.57 -11.31
N LEU A 156 4.18 10.24 -11.25
CA LEU A 156 4.91 9.40 -10.28
C LEU A 156 6.42 9.60 -10.42
N SER A 157 6.94 9.62 -11.64
CA SER A 157 8.37 9.83 -11.90
C SER A 157 8.87 11.18 -11.36
N GLU A 158 8.10 12.26 -11.55
CA GLU A 158 8.44 13.58 -11.00
C GLU A 158 8.35 13.61 -9.47
N PHE A 159 7.34 12.94 -8.91
CA PHE A 159 7.15 12.83 -7.46
C PHE A 159 8.32 12.09 -6.80
N GLU A 160 8.67 10.89 -7.30
CA GLU A 160 9.79 10.10 -6.74
C GLU A 160 11.12 10.84 -6.94
N LYS A 161 11.38 11.40 -8.13
CA LYS A 161 12.60 12.19 -8.37
C LYS A 161 12.76 13.34 -7.38
N ARG A 162 11.65 13.93 -6.93
CA ARG A 162 11.67 15.05 -5.99
C ARG A 162 11.83 14.58 -4.55
N PHE A 163 11.05 13.60 -4.11
CA PHE A 163 10.89 13.31 -2.70
C PHE A 163 11.66 12.06 -2.23
N ASP A 164 11.90 11.08 -3.10
CA ASP A 164 12.62 9.88 -2.70
C ASP A 164 14.09 10.19 -2.34
N ARG A 165 14.58 9.52 -1.31
CA ARG A 165 15.94 9.60 -0.78
C ARG A 165 16.58 8.22 -0.72
N GLY A 166 16.27 7.36 -1.68
CA GLY A 166 16.77 5.99 -1.71
C GLY A 166 15.95 5.04 -0.84
N GLY A 167 14.63 5.10 -1.00
CA GLY A 167 13.67 4.24 -0.30
C GLY A 167 13.07 4.86 0.97
N PHE A 168 13.27 6.15 1.19
CA PHE A 168 12.60 6.88 2.27
C PHE A 168 12.30 8.33 1.88
N TYR A 169 11.31 8.93 2.55
CA TYR A 169 10.96 10.34 2.38
C TYR A 169 11.41 11.15 3.60
N ASP A 170 12.06 12.30 3.35
CA ASP A 170 12.50 13.23 4.40
C ASP A 170 11.41 14.28 4.73
N ASN A 171 11.78 15.31 5.49
CA ASN A 171 10.85 16.37 5.90
C ASN A 171 10.38 17.27 4.74
N GLU A 172 10.97 17.20 3.55
CA GLU A 172 10.51 17.99 2.39
C GLU A 172 9.08 17.58 1.99
N LEU A 173 8.78 16.28 1.98
CA LEU A 173 7.47 15.77 1.57
C LEU A 173 6.32 16.30 2.46
N PRO A 174 6.35 16.15 3.80
CA PRO A 174 5.32 16.72 4.66
C PRO A 174 5.25 18.26 4.55
N GLN A 175 6.38 18.96 4.46
CA GLN A 175 6.38 20.43 4.30
C GLN A 175 5.72 20.87 2.98
N TRP A 176 6.01 20.16 1.90
CA TRP A 176 5.37 20.39 0.61
C TRP A 176 3.87 20.14 0.69
N PHE A 177 3.44 19.08 1.36
CA PHE A 177 2.02 18.78 1.54
C PHE A 177 1.30 19.91 2.30
N GLU A 178 1.81 20.30 3.47
CA GLU A 178 1.22 21.35 4.33
C GLU A 178 1.05 22.68 3.60
N LYS A 179 2.00 23.01 2.71
CA LYS A 179 1.96 24.24 1.89
C LYS A 179 0.88 24.21 0.80
N ASN A 180 0.43 23.04 0.37
CA ASN A 180 -0.34 22.90 -0.88
C ASN A 180 -1.74 22.30 -0.70
N TYR A 181 -1.97 21.38 0.25
CA TYR A 181 -3.25 20.65 0.32
C TYR A 181 -4.48 21.56 0.50
N LYS A 182 -4.33 22.69 1.21
CA LYS A 182 -5.40 23.67 1.44
C LYS A 182 -5.94 24.34 0.17
N LYS A 183 -5.22 24.23 -0.95
CA LYS A 183 -5.69 24.69 -2.27
C LYS A 183 -6.76 23.78 -2.87
N PHE A 184 -6.93 22.58 -2.30
CA PHE A 184 -7.85 21.54 -2.77
C PHE A 184 -8.85 21.15 -1.66
N PRO A 185 -9.73 22.08 -1.24
CA PRO A 185 -10.67 21.83 -0.14
C PRO A 185 -11.68 20.72 -0.46
N ASP A 186 -12.01 20.50 -1.73
CA ASP A 186 -12.89 19.40 -2.14
C ASP A 186 -12.27 18.02 -1.89
N GLU A 187 -10.93 17.94 -1.92
CA GLU A 187 -10.18 16.70 -1.71
C GLU A 187 -9.88 16.48 -0.21
N PHE A 188 -9.43 17.53 0.49
CA PHE A 188 -8.89 17.41 1.85
C PHE A 188 -9.74 18.06 2.95
N GLY A 189 -10.78 18.81 2.62
CA GLY A 189 -11.59 19.53 3.61
C GLY A 189 -12.37 18.62 4.56
N TRP A 190 -12.72 17.41 4.11
CA TRP A 190 -13.30 16.38 4.98
C TRP A 190 -12.22 15.75 5.89
N TRP A 191 -11.03 15.51 5.35
CA TRP A 191 -9.92 14.89 6.06
C TRP A 191 -9.40 15.79 7.19
N GLU A 192 -9.25 17.09 6.92
CA GLU A 192 -8.86 18.08 7.93
C GLU A 192 -9.84 18.11 9.11
N LYS A 193 -11.13 17.90 8.84
CA LYS A 193 -12.14 17.77 9.91
C LYS A 193 -11.98 16.44 10.64
N ALA A 194 -11.72 15.34 9.94
CA ALA A 194 -11.58 14.02 10.55
C ALA A 194 -10.43 13.96 11.58
N ILE A 195 -9.27 14.54 11.26
CA ILE A 195 -8.08 14.51 12.13
C ILE A 195 -8.10 15.56 13.27
N LYS A 196 -9.02 16.54 13.25
CA LYS A 196 -9.13 17.57 14.30
C LYS A 196 -9.84 17.08 15.57
N TYR A 197 -10.49 15.92 15.51
CA TYR A 197 -11.32 15.36 16.59
C TYR A 197 -10.81 14.01 17.13
N GLU A 198 -9.59 13.62 16.75
CA GLU A 198 -8.85 12.50 17.37
C GLU A 198 -7.88 13.03 18.43
#